data_AF-A0A8D2J958-F1
#
_entry.id   AF-A0A8D2J958-F1
#
_cell.length_a   1.000
_cell.length_b   1.000
_cell.length_c   1.000
_cell.angle_alpha   90.00
_cell.angle_beta   90.00
_cell.angle_gamma   90.00
#
_symmetry.space_group_name_H-M   'P 1'
#
loop_
_entity.id
_entity.type
_entity.pdbx_description
1 polymer ?
#
loop_
_entity_poly.entity_id
_entity_poly.type
_entity_poly.pdbx_seq_one_letter_code
_entity_poly.pdbx_strand_id
1 'polypeptide(L)'
;VKNALRNTYTSLRANINATDPGRGFTPQEWACYTGRAEAAYLMQRLMDKPHAEQFCDQYELEWPKMKGLLAKAAEPKTCLQRISEGVRSAVSFRAFQGPEEDGVLDHMVKATTSLRSSFVAIACRTVCPGSPPGVGKRRPAVQEILRRQRERAYSERFRESVNSFKKDCFLQKIGSGVNGLNFLC
;
A
#
# COMPACT_ATOMS: atom_id res chain seq x y z
N VAL A 1 17.07 -38.21 5.78
CA VAL A 1 16.08 -37.55 6.68
C VAL A 1 16.30 -36.04 6.83
N LYS A 2 17.52 -35.53 7.03
CA LYS A 2 17.81 -34.09 7.20
C LYS A 2 17.53 -33.19 5.98
N ASN A 3 17.43 -33.75 4.76
CA ASN A 3 17.10 -33.01 3.53
C ASN A 3 15.59 -32.92 3.25
N ALA A 4 14.77 -33.81 3.82
CA ALA A 4 13.31 -33.74 3.68
C ALA A 4 12.71 -32.60 4.52
N LEU A 5 13.31 -32.33 5.68
CA LEU A 5 12.88 -31.25 6.59
C LEU A 5 13.27 -29.84 6.12
N ARG A 6 14.19 -29.73 5.15
CA ARG A 6 14.57 -28.43 4.57
C ARG A 6 13.56 -27.96 3.52
N ASN A 7 12.93 -28.90 2.80
CA ASN A 7 11.90 -28.61 1.80
C ASN A 7 10.50 -28.37 2.40
N THR A 8 10.23 -28.81 3.62
CA THR A 8 8.94 -28.55 4.29
C THR A 8 8.83 -27.13 4.83
N TYR A 9 9.94 -26.48 5.22
CA TYR A 9 9.90 -25.09 5.72
C TYR A 9 9.66 -24.03 4.63
N THR A 10 9.90 -24.35 3.36
CA THR A 10 9.55 -23.51 2.20
C THR A 10 8.11 -23.73 1.71
N SER A 11 7.43 -24.78 2.17
CA SER A 11 6.10 -25.19 1.67
C SER A 11 4.93 -24.27 2.07
N LEU A 12 5.16 -23.28 2.94
CA LEU A 12 4.13 -22.33 3.37
C LEU A 12 4.10 -21.03 2.55
N ARG A 13 4.88 -20.95 1.45
CA ARG A 13 4.80 -19.84 0.50
C ARG A 13 4.41 -20.38 -0.87
N ALA A 14 3.30 -19.88 -1.42
CA ALA A 14 2.94 -20.14 -2.81
C ALA A 14 4.03 -19.56 -3.72
N ASN A 15 4.73 -20.44 -4.43
CA ASN A 15 5.73 -20.08 -5.43
C ASN A 15 5.09 -20.14 -6.82
N ILE A 16 4.89 -18.99 -7.45
CA ILE A 16 4.30 -18.87 -8.78
C ILE A 16 5.19 -19.46 -9.89
N ASN A 17 6.49 -19.64 -9.62
CA ASN A 17 7.45 -20.24 -10.54
C ASN A 17 7.69 -21.73 -10.24
N ALA A 18 6.94 -22.35 -9.33
CA ALA A 18 7.07 -23.78 -9.07
C ALA A 18 6.54 -24.57 -10.27
N THR A 19 7.28 -25.59 -10.70
CA THR A 19 6.87 -26.45 -11.81
C THR A 19 6.39 -27.79 -11.29
N ASP A 20 5.43 -28.39 -11.99
CA ASP A 20 5.00 -29.76 -11.67
C ASP A 20 6.08 -30.77 -12.09
N PRO A 21 6.28 -31.87 -11.33
CA PRO A 21 7.32 -32.86 -11.66
C PRO A 21 7.00 -33.71 -12.90
N GLY A 22 5.79 -33.63 -13.45
CA GLY A 22 5.39 -34.39 -14.62
C GLY A 22 5.73 -33.68 -15.93
N ARG A 23 4.98 -32.64 -16.26
CA ARG A 23 5.12 -31.86 -17.49
C ARG A 23 6.06 -30.67 -17.35
N GLY A 24 6.43 -30.30 -16.13
CA GLY A 24 7.30 -29.14 -15.89
C GLY A 24 6.59 -27.80 -16.08
N PHE A 25 5.25 -27.78 -16.07
CA PHE A 25 4.47 -26.55 -16.22
C PHE A 25 4.39 -25.79 -14.89
N THR A 26 4.53 -24.48 -15.00
CA THR A 26 4.18 -23.51 -13.95
C THR A 26 2.66 -23.42 -13.79
N PRO A 27 2.16 -22.89 -12.65
CA PRO A 27 0.73 -22.59 -12.47
C PRO A 27 0.11 -21.79 -13.62
N GLN A 28 0.83 -20.81 -14.17
CA GLN A 28 0.35 -20.00 -15.28
C GLN A 28 0.24 -20.82 -16.58
N GLU A 29 1.25 -21.62 -16.89
CA GLU A 29 1.22 -22.52 -18.05
C GLU A 29 0.12 -23.57 -17.92
N TRP A 30 -0.12 -24.09 -16.73
CA TRP A 30 -1.27 -24.95 -16.44
C TRP A 30 -2.61 -24.25 -16.69
N ALA A 31 -2.75 -22.99 -16.29
CA ALA A 31 -3.96 -22.22 -16.57
C ALA A 31 -4.17 -22.00 -18.07
N CYS A 32 -3.12 -21.66 -18.81
CA CYS A 32 -3.18 -21.55 -20.26
C CYS A 32 -3.55 -22.90 -20.91
N TYR A 33 -2.88 -23.99 -20.51
CA TYR A 33 -3.09 -25.33 -21.04
C TYR A 33 -4.51 -25.86 -20.80
N THR A 34 -5.11 -25.54 -19.66
CA THR A 34 -6.47 -25.94 -19.31
C THR A 34 -7.56 -24.97 -19.78
N GLY A 35 -7.20 -23.93 -20.55
CA GLY A 35 -8.14 -22.95 -21.07
C GLY A 35 -8.68 -21.96 -20.03
N ARG A 36 -8.04 -21.84 -18.86
CA ARG A 36 -8.43 -20.91 -17.79
C ARG A 36 -7.79 -19.54 -18.00
N ALA A 37 -8.22 -18.85 -19.05
CA ALA A 37 -7.65 -17.55 -19.46
C ALA A 37 -7.67 -16.50 -18.35
N GLU A 38 -8.76 -16.41 -17.58
CA GLU A 38 -8.87 -15.47 -16.45
C GLU A 38 -7.82 -15.74 -15.37
N ALA A 39 -7.60 -17.01 -15.02
CA ALA A 39 -6.59 -17.37 -14.03
C ALA A 39 -5.17 -17.05 -14.53
N ALA A 40 -4.88 -17.30 -15.80
CA ALA A 40 -3.61 -16.93 -16.42
C ALA A 40 -3.40 -15.40 -16.42
N TYR A 41 -4.45 -14.63 -16.72
CA TYR A 41 -4.43 -13.17 -16.67
C TYR A 41 -4.18 -12.65 -15.25
N LEU A 42 -4.88 -13.19 -14.24
CA LEU A 42 -4.66 -12.81 -12.84
C LEU A 42 -3.24 -13.14 -12.36
N MET A 43 -2.69 -14.28 -12.78
CA MET A 43 -1.30 -14.64 -12.48
C MET A 43 -0.30 -13.68 -13.15
N GLN A 44 -0.52 -13.32 -14.42
CA GLN A 44 0.31 -12.33 -15.10
C GLN A 44 0.26 -10.97 -14.38
N ARG A 45 -0.94 -10.49 -14.05
CA ARG A 45 -1.13 -9.22 -13.33
C ARG A 45 -0.45 -9.23 -11.96
N LEU A 46 -0.47 -10.37 -11.27
CA LEU A 46 0.23 -10.54 -10.00
C LEU A 46 1.76 -10.51 -10.18
N MET A 47 2.30 -11.00 -11.31
CA MET A 47 3.72 -10.89 -11.63
C MET A 47 4.13 -9.46 -11.98
N ASP A 48 3.29 -8.73 -12.70
CA ASP A 48 3.51 -7.32 -13.06
C ASP A 48 3.42 -6.40 -11.84
N LYS A 49 2.50 -6.70 -10.91
CA LYS A 49 2.29 -5.97 -9.64
C LYS A 49 2.44 -6.93 -8.44
N PRO A 50 3.69 -7.29 -8.06
CA PRO A 50 3.95 -8.32 -7.05
C PRO A 50 3.62 -7.91 -5.62
N HIS A 51 3.26 -6.65 -5.38
CA HIS A 51 2.85 -6.14 -4.08
C HIS A 51 1.43 -5.59 -4.17
N ALA A 52 0.58 -6.00 -3.24
CA ALA A 52 -0.73 -5.37 -3.14
C ALA A 52 -0.57 -3.91 -2.70
N GLU A 53 -1.50 -3.08 -3.14
CA GLU A 53 -1.62 -1.72 -2.62
C GLU A 53 -2.12 -1.80 -1.17
N GLN A 54 -1.25 -1.44 -0.21
CA GLN A 54 -1.64 -1.40 1.19
C GLN A 54 -1.91 0.04 1.58
N PHE A 55 -3.14 0.31 2.02
CA PHE A 55 -3.54 1.59 2.59
C PHE A 55 -2.95 1.72 3.99
N CYS A 56 -1.66 2.05 4.10
CA CYS A 56 -1.03 2.37 5.37
C CYS A 56 -1.25 3.85 5.72
N ASP A 57 -0.66 4.31 6.84
CA ASP A 57 -0.77 5.71 7.28
C ASP A 57 -0.23 6.71 6.25
N GLN A 58 0.64 6.26 5.34
CA GLN A 58 1.22 7.05 4.24
C GLN A 58 0.28 7.20 3.04
N TYR A 59 -0.85 6.49 3.00
CA TYR A 59 -1.78 6.60 1.90
C TYR A 59 -2.54 7.93 1.96
N GLU A 60 -2.44 8.71 0.89
CA GLU A 60 -3.21 9.94 0.72
C GLU A 60 -4.55 9.63 0.07
N LEU A 61 -5.61 10.19 0.64
CA LEU A 61 -6.98 10.09 0.15
C LEU A 61 -7.23 10.94 -1.11
N GLU A 62 -6.21 11.61 -1.65
CA GLU A 62 -6.36 12.38 -2.88
C GLU A 62 -6.46 11.45 -4.09
N TRP A 63 -7.36 11.77 -5.04
CA TRP A 63 -7.38 11.12 -6.34
C TRP A 63 -6.61 11.99 -7.35
N PRO A 64 -5.36 11.62 -7.74
CA PRO A 64 -4.54 12.50 -8.58
C PRO A 64 -5.18 12.78 -9.94
N LYS A 65 -5.88 11.79 -10.51
CA LYS A 65 -6.57 11.91 -11.80
C LYS A 65 -7.76 12.89 -11.75
N MET A 66 -8.33 13.16 -10.57
CA MET A 66 -9.50 14.03 -10.42
C MET A 66 -9.25 15.42 -10.99
N LYS A 67 -8.09 16.02 -10.70
CA LYS A 67 -7.78 17.40 -11.15
C LYS A 67 -7.79 17.50 -12.68
N GLY A 68 -7.19 16.53 -13.36
CA GLY A 68 -7.19 16.46 -14.83
C GLY A 68 -8.57 16.16 -15.42
N LEU A 69 -9.37 15.31 -14.76
CA LEU A 69 -10.73 15.00 -15.19
C LEU A 69 -11.67 16.19 -15.02
N LEU A 70 -11.55 16.94 -13.93
CA LEU A 70 -12.32 18.16 -13.69
C LEU A 70 -11.96 19.25 -14.70
N ALA A 71 -10.66 19.46 -14.98
CA ALA A 71 -10.22 20.39 -16.00
C ALA A 71 -10.79 20.02 -17.38
N LYS A 72 -10.69 18.75 -17.77
CA LYS A 72 -11.26 18.24 -19.02
C LYS A 72 -12.78 18.35 -19.09
N ALA A 73 -13.48 18.19 -17.96
CA ALA A 73 -14.92 18.35 -17.88
C ALA A 73 -15.36 19.82 -17.99
N ALA A 74 -14.52 20.74 -17.52
CA ALA A 74 -14.76 22.19 -17.61
C ALA A 74 -14.48 22.77 -19.00
N GLU A 75 -13.72 22.08 -19.85
CA GLU A 75 -13.48 22.55 -21.22
C GLU A 75 -14.77 22.57 -22.05
N PRO A 76 -15.02 23.63 -22.83
CA PRO A 76 -16.18 23.71 -23.69
C PRO A 76 -16.11 22.64 -24.79
N LYS A 77 -17.07 21.71 -24.76
CA LYS A 77 -17.15 20.61 -25.74
C LYS A 77 -17.79 21.09 -27.04
N THR A 78 -17.15 20.77 -28.16
CA THR A 78 -17.75 20.98 -29.48
C THR A 78 -18.89 20.00 -29.75
N CYS A 79 -19.78 20.33 -30.69
CA CYS A 79 -20.93 19.48 -31.01
C CYS A 79 -20.52 18.05 -31.43
N LEU A 80 -19.45 17.92 -32.22
CA LEU A 80 -18.89 16.62 -32.63
C LEU A 80 -18.32 15.82 -31.45
N GLN A 81 -17.64 16.48 -30.51
CA GLN A 81 -17.14 15.82 -29.30
C GLN A 81 -18.29 15.23 -28.47
N ARG A 82 -19.40 15.98 -28.31
CA ARG A 82 -20.60 15.51 -27.59
C ARG A 82 -21.21 14.26 -28.24
N ILE A 83 -21.34 14.25 -29.56
CA ILE A 83 -21.86 13.09 -30.31
C ILE A 83 -20.92 11.90 -30.13
N SER A 84 -19.61 12.10 -30.29
CA SER A 84 -18.62 11.02 -30.15
C SER A 84 -18.60 10.40 -28.75
N GLU A 85 -18.80 11.21 -27.71
CA GLU A 85 -18.85 10.77 -26.33
C GLU A 85 -20.13 9.99 -26.03
N GLY A 86 -21.26 10.41 -26.59
CA GLY A 86 -22.53 9.68 -26.51
C GLY A 86 -22.49 8.31 -27.18
N VAL A 87 -21.84 8.22 -28.35
CA VAL A 87 -21.63 6.92 -29.02
C VAL A 87 -20.70 6.04 -28.18
N ARG A 88 -19.59 6.60 -27.66
CA ARG A 88 -18.64 5.85 -26.83
C ARG A 88 -19.29 5.34 -25.54
N SER A 89 -20.12 6.14 -24.87
CA SER A 89 -20.79 5.75 -23.63
C SER A 89 -21.83 4.64 -23.86
N ALA A 90 -22.57 4.70 -24.97
CA ALA A 90 -23.52 3.66 -25.36
C ALA A 90 -22.85 2.31 -25.68
N VAL A 91 -21.65 2.34 -26.27
CA VAL A 91 -20.86 1.14 -26.58
C VAL A 91 -20.16 0.58 -25.34
N SER A 92 -19.59 1.44 -24.50
CA SER A 92 -18.93 1.01 -23.25
C SER A 92 -19.91 0.38 -22.26
N PHE A 93 -21.19 0.80 -22.25
CA PHE A 93 -22.21 0.15 -21.42
C PHE A 93 -22.47 -1.31 -21.82
N ARG A 94 -22.30 -1.66 -23.09
CA ARG A 94 -22.53 -3.04 -23.60
C ARG A 94 -21.35 -3.96 -23.34
N ALA A 95 -20.15 -3.42 -23.22
CA ALA A 95 -18.98 -4.17 -22.82
C ALA A 95 -18.83 -4.07 -21.30
N PHE A 96 -19.38 -5.02 -20.54
CA PHE A 96 -19.07 -5.13 -19.12
C PHE A 96 -17.59 -5.50 -18.97
N GLN A 97 -16.75 -4.47 -18.89
CA GLN A 97 -15.39 -4.57 -18.40
C GLN A 97 -15.46 -4.33 -16.89
N GLY A 98 -14.71 -5.10 -16.11
CA GLY A 98 -14.63 -4.89 -14.65
C GLY A 98 -14.25 -3.43 -14.31
N PRO A 99 -14.40 -3.02 -13.05
CA PRO A 99 -14.09 -1.64 -12.64
C PRO A 99 -12.68 -1.23 -13.09
N GLU A 100 -12.60 -0.04 -13.71
CA GLU A 100 -11.35 0.53 -14.21
C GLU A 100 -10.32 0.66 -13.06
N GLU A 101 -9.10 0.18 -13.29
CA GLU A 101 -8.00 0.30 -12.33
C GLU A 101 -7.62 1.77 -12.14
N ASP A 102 -7.57 2.23 -10.88
CA ASP A 102 -7.44 3.65 -10.52
C ASP A 102 -8.53 4.56 -11.10
N GLY A 103 -9.71 4.00 -11.38
CA GLY A 103 -10.93 4.74 -11.77
C GLY A 103 -11.69 5.33 -10.57
N VAL A 104 -12.84 5.96 -10.84
CA VAL A 104 -13.68 6.59 -9.79
C VAL A 104 -14.11 5.57 -8.74
N LEU A 105 -14.58 4.40 -9.19
CA LEU A 105 -15.07 3.35 -8.29
C LEU A 105 -13.94 2.75 -7.45
N ASP A 106 -12.78 2.51 -8.07
CA ASP A 106 -11.59 2.06 -7.36
C ASP A 106 -11.20 3.08 -6.28
N HIS A 107 -11.10 4.37 -6.63
CA HIS A 107 -10.78 5.43 -5.67
C HIS A 107 -11.82 5.55 -4.53
N MET A 108 -13.11 5.44 -4.81
CA MET A 108 -14.15 5.44 -3.78
C MET A 108 -13.97 4.28 -2.79
N VAL A 109 -13.67 3.08 -3.29
CA VAL A 109 -13.38 1.92 -2.44
C VAL A 109 -12.12 2.18 -1.61
N LYS A 110 -11.04 2.70 -2.21
CA LYS A 110 -9.82 3.08 -1.47
C LYS A 110 -10.12 4.10 -0.37
N ALA A 111 -10.93 5.12 -0.68
CA ALA A 111 -11.27 6.18 0.27
C ALA A 111 -12.07 5.68 1.48
N THR A 112 -13.00 4.75 1.26
CA THR A 112 -13.87 4.19 2.31
C THR A 112 -13.19 3.09 3.13
N THR A 113 -12.22 2.38 2.54
CA THR A 113 -11.53 1.24 3.19
C THR A 113 -10.13 1.55 3.72
N SER A 114 -9.56 2.70 3.38
CA SER A 114 -8.24 3.09 3.89
C SER A 114 -8.24 3.24 5.41
N LEU A 115 -7.08 2.98 6.03
CA LEU A 115 -6.89 3.14 7.48
C LEU A 115 -7.08 4.57 7.97
N ARG A 116 -6.87 5.53 7.09
CA ARG A 116 -7.00 6.97 7.35
C ARG A 116 -8.44 7.45 7.13
N SER A 117 -9.33 6.59 6.65
CA SER A 117 -10.75 6.91 6.48
C SER A 117 -11.41 7.13 7.83
N SER A 118 -12.23 8.17 7.95
CA SER A 118 -13.02 8.43 9.17
C SER A 118 -13.87 7.24 9.58
N PHE A 119 -14.32 6.40 8.63
CA PHE A 119 -15.10 5.20 8.92
C PHE A 119 -14.25 4.10 9.59
N VAL A 120 -13.10 3.77 9.01
CA VAL A 120 -12.23 2.69 9.50
C VAL A 120 -11.45 3.10 10.74
N ALA A 121 -10.94 4.34 10.77
CA ALA A 121 -10.10 4.86 11.84
C ALA A 121 -10.83 4.94 13.20
N ILE A 122 -12.14 5.22 13.18
CA ILE A 122 -12.95 5.32 14.40
C ILE A 122 -13.36 3.93 14.91
N ALA A 123 -13.75 3.03 14.00
CA ALA A 123 -14.29 1.74 14.39
C ALA A 123 -13.22 0.69 14.75
N CYS A 124 -11.99 0.84 14.23
CA CYS A 124 -10.99 -0.22 14.28
C CYS A 124 -9.58 0.32 14.58
N ARG A 125 -8.86 -0.36 15.48
CA ARG A 125 -7.40 -0.20 15.61
C ARG A 125 -6.70 -1.21 14.71
N THR A 126 -6.09 -0.73 13.64
CA THR A 126 -5.57 -1.62 12.60
C THR A 126 -4.13 -2.05 12.87
N VAL A 127 -3.88 -3.35 12.69
CA VAL A 127 -2.55 -3.92 12.81
C VAL A 127 -1.96 -4.01 11.40
N CYS A 128 -1.36 -2.92 10.94
CA CYS A 128 -0.72 -2.91 9.63
C CYS A 128 0.78 -3.26 9.73
N PRO A 129 1.24 -4.32 9.03
CA PRO A 129 2.66 -4.49 8.81
C PRO A 129 3.08 -3.31 7.92
N GLY A 130 4.07 -2.50 8.30
CA GLY A 130 4.47 -1.30 7.53
C GLY A 130 5.00 -1.56 6.11
N SER A 131 4.82 -2.75 5.57
CA SER A 131 5.14 -3.14 4.20
C SER A 131 4.00 -3.98 3.60
N PRO A 132 3.54 -3.67 2.38
CA PRO A 132 2.45 -4.36 1.70
C PRO A 132 2.69 -5.84 1.51
N PRO A 133 1.60 -6.61 1.27
CA PRO A 133 1.74 -7.98 0.94
C PRO A 133 2.38 -8.24 -0.43
N GLY A 134 3.63 -8.73 -0.42
CA GLY A 134 4.33 -9.18 -1.62
C GLY A 134 4.33 -10.69 -1.86
N VAL A 135 4.32 -11.09 -3.14
CA VAL A 135 4.54 -12.47 -3.61
C VAL A 135 5.88 -12.99 -3.09
N GLY A 136 5.88 -14.23 -2.62
CA GLY A 136 7.10 -14.87 -2.13
C GLY A 136 7.70 -14.28 -0.85
N LYS A 137 7.07 -13.29 -0.19
CA LYS A 137 7.54 -12.73 1.09
C LYS A 137 6.85 -13.39 2.29
N ARG A 138 7.57 -13.54 3.42
CA ARG A 138 6.95 -14.02 4.68
C ARG A 138 6.08 -12.91 5.27
N ARG A 139 4.89 -13.32 5.69
CA ARG A 139 4.00 -12.50 6.52
C ARG A 139 4.48 -12.57 7.98
N PRO A 140 4.72 -11.42 8.64
CA PRO A 140 4.84 -11.43 10.09
C PRO A 140 3.48 -11.81 10.70
N ALA A 141 3.51 -12.59 11.78
CA ALA A 141 2.29 -12.88 12.53
C ALA A 141 1.78 -11.61 13.23
N VAL A 142 0.49 -11.54 13.56
CA VAL A 142 -0.10 -10.39 14.27
C VAL A 142 0.69 -10.04 15.54
N GLN A 143 1.10 -11.06 16.31
CA GLN A 143 1.92 -10.89 17.51
C GLN A 143 3.28 -10.23 17.21
N GLU A 144 3.91 -10.63 16.10
CA GLU A 144 5.19 -10.07 15.65
C GLU A 144 5.02 -8.61 15.21
N ILE A 145 3.92 -8.27 14.54
CA ILE A 145 3.61 -6.89 14.14
C ILE A 145 3.41 -6.01 15.40
N LEU A 146 2.60 -6.47 16.35
CA LEU A 146 2.34 -5.74 17.59
C LEU A 146 3.61 -5.55 18.43
N ARG A 147 4.51 -6.54 18.46
CA ARG A 147 5.81 -6.41 19.13
C ARG A 147 6.64 -5.29 18.50
N ARG A 148 6.77 -5.30 17.16
CA ARG A 148 7.48 -4.26 16.40
C ARG A 148 6.86 -2.87 16.57
N GLN A 149 5.53 -2.76 16.65
CA GLN A 149 4.86 -1.48 16.90
C GLN A 149 5.18 -0.93 18.29
N ARG A 150 5.20 -1.77 19.33
CA ARG A 150 5.60 -1.37 20.68
C ARG A 150 7.05 -0.91 20.75
N GLU A 151 7.95 -1.64 20.09
CA GLU A 151 9.38 -1.27 19.98
C GLU A 151 9.55 0.12 19.33
N ARG A 152 8.82 0.40 18.23
CA ARG A 152 8.83 1.73 17.58
C ARG A 152 8.31 2.83 18.49
N ALA A 153 7.16 2.62 19.13
CA ALA A 153 6.57 3.61 20.03
C ALA A 153 7.48 3.94 21.22
N TYR A 154 8.19 2.94 21.76
CA TYR A 154 9.20 3.15 22.78
C TYR A 154 10.38 3.97 22.26
N SER A 155 10.89 3.64 21.06
CA SER A 155 11.99 4.37 20.43
C SER A 155 11.63 5.83 20.13
N GLU A 156 10.41 6.11 19.68
CA GLU A 156 9.92 7.48 19.42
C GLU A 156 9.85 8.29 20.71
N ARG A 157 9.24 7.72 21.77
CA ARG A 157 9.16 8.37 23.09
C ARG A 157 10.54 8.64 23.69
N PHE A 158 11.47 7.69 23.54
CA PHE A 158 12.85 7.89 23.98
C PHE A 158 13.53 9.03 23.21
N ARG A 159 13.36 9.08 21.88
CA ARG A 159 13.90 10.15 21.03
C ARG A 159 13.34 11.53 21.40
N GLU A 160 12.04 11.61 21.67
CA GLU A 160 11.38 12.84 22.14
C GLU A 160 11.93 13.30 23.48
N SER A 161 12.11 12.38 24.43
CA SER A 161 12.71 12.67 25.74
C SER A 161 14.13 13.23 25.59
N VAL A 162 14.99 12.58 24.79
CA VAL A 162 16.36 13.08 24.51
C VAL A 162 16.33 14.46 23.84
N ASN A 163 15.40 14.69 22.92
CA ASN A 163 15.24 15.99 22.27
C ASN A 163 14.76 17.08 23.25
N SER A 164 13.89 16.73 24.21
CA SER A 164 13.48 17.63 25.30
C SER A 164 14.68 18.01 26.15
N PHE A 165 15.45 17.03 26.63
CA PHE A 165 16.64 17.28 27.44
C PHE A 165 17.67 18.17 26.71
N LYS A 166 17.86 17.96 25.40
CA LYS A 166 18.73 18.82 24.58
C LYS A 166 18.20 20.25 24.50
N LYS A 167 16.88 20.44 24.33
CA LYS A 167 16.26 21.76 24.31
C LYS A 167 16.40 22.46 25.67
N ASP A 168 16.16 21.75 26.77
CA ASP A 168 16.26 22.30 28.12
C ASP A 168 17.71 22.71 28.45
N CYS A 169 18.70 21.88 28.08
CA CYS A 169 20.11 22.21 28.22
C CYS A 169 20.54 23.39 27.33
N PHE A 170 19.99 23.49 26.11
CA PHE A 170 20.23 24.61 25.21
C PHE A 170 19.65 25.92 25.76
N LEU A 171 18.41 25.89 26.26
CA LEU A 171 17.76 27.03 26.90
C LEU A 171 18.50 27.47 28.18
N GLN A 172 19.01 26.53 28.97
CA GLN A 172 19.80 26.85 30.15
C GLN A 172 21.15 27.49 29.78
N LYS A 173 21.80 27.06 28.70
CA LYS A 173 23.03 27.73 28.19
C LYS A 173 22.77 29.14 27.68
N ILE A 174 21.62 29.39 27.03
CA ILE A 174 21.22 30.76 26.63
C ILE A 174 20.93 31.61 27.87
N GLY A 175 20.22 31.07 28.87
CA GLY A 175 19.93 31.76 30.14
C GLY A 175 21.17 32.04 31.00
N SER A 176 22.18 31.17 30.98
CA SER A 176 23.47 31.40 31.65
C SER A 176 24.39 32.37 30.89
N GLY A 177 24.21 32.52 29.57
CA GLY A 177 24.94 33.49 28.75
C GLY A 177 24.54 34.95 28.98
N VAL A 178 23.40 35.21 29.64
CA VAL A 178 22.93 36.57 29.97
C VAL A 178 23.38 37.04 31.37
N ASN A 179 23.96 36.15 32.19
CA ASN A 179 24.38 36.46 33.57
C ASN A 179 25.90 36.40 33.79
N GLY A 180 26.69 36.46 32.72
CA GLY A 180 28.16 36.32 32.74
C GLY A 180 28.96 37.62 32.77
N LEU A 181 28.40 38.74 33.21
CA LEU A 181 29.13 39.99 33.45
C LEU A 181 28.72 40.58 34.80
N ASN A 182 29.35 40.06 35.86
CA ASN A 182 29.73 40.77 37.09
C ASN A 182 29.90 39.74 38.19
N PHE A 183 31.13 39.28 38.42
CA PHE A 183 31.65 39.11 39.77
C PHE A 183 33.16 39.36 39.70
N LEU A 184 33.55 40.52 40.25
CA LEU A 184 34.93 40.93 40.51
C LEU A 184 35.55 40.06 41.62
N CYS A 185 36.88 39.98 41.56
CA CYS A 185 37.90 39.44 42.48
C CYS A 185 38.44 38.06 42.12
#